data_AF-A0A3R7YKA6-F1
#
_entry.id   AF-A0A3R7YKA6-F1
#
_cell.length_a   1.000
_cell.length_b   1.000
_cell.length_c   1.000
_cell.angle_alpha   90.00
_cell.angle_beta   90.00
_cell.angle_gamma   90.00
#
_symmetry.space_group_name_H-M   'P 1'
#
loop_
_entity.id
_entity.type
_entity.pdbx_description
1 polymer ?
#
loop_
_entity_poly.entity_id
_entity_poly.type
_entity_poly.pdbx_seq_one_letter_code
_entity_poly.pdbx_strand_id
1 'polypeptide(L)'
;DTFFTFAEAKEVLSRYLKAAEEERKAESNSSEKMPCGKEMRRDEVAVDAVLKDALLTRDELATSKGSEEFSMKKEEIFSRWQAALQPCHVIVPAGAPKNLDVSTLKVHKGTCPPVKISVEDRFGGRKHITHVV
;
A
#
# COMPACT_ATOMS: atom_id res chain seq x y z
N ASP A 1 -6.60 -15.64 1.26
CA ASP A 1 -6.44 -14.19 1.07
C ASP A 1 -6.13 -13.54 2.40
N THR A 2 -5.16 -12.64 2.42
CA THR A 2 -4.77 -11.87 3.62
C THR A 2 -5.19 -10.42 3.41
N PHE A 3 -5.89 -9.85 4.39
CA PHE A 3 -6.36 -8.46 4.35
C PHE A 3 -5.66 -7.66 5.43
N PHE A 4 -5.36 -6.41 5.13
CA PHE A 4 -4.71 -5.51 6.05
C PHE A 4 -5.55 -4.24 6.17
N THR A 5 -5.69 -3.74 7.38
CA THR A 5 -5.99 -2.33 7.59
C THR A 5 -4.80 -1.48 7.15
N PHE A 6 -5.03 -0.19 6.92
CA PHE A 6 -3.96 0.74 6.59
C PHE A 6 -2.85 0.77 7.66
N ALA A 7 -3.23 0.69 8.94
CA ALA A 7 -2.28 0.67 10.05
C ALA A 7 -1.39 -0.59 10.04
N GLU A 8 -2.00 -1.76 9.85
CA GLU A 8 -1.26 -3.03 9.78
C GLU A 8 -0.34 -3.07 8.56
N ALA A 9 -0.82 -2.64 7.39
CA ALA A 9 0.00 -2.57 6.18
C ALA A 9 1.21 -1.64 6.36
N LYS A 10 1.00 -0.49 7.01
CA LYS A 10 2.08 0.45 7.35
C LYS A 10 3.06 -0.16 8.35
N GLU A 11 2.57 -0.89 9.35
CA GLU A 11 3.39 -1.53 10.36
C GLU A 11 4.28 -2.64 9.75
N VAL A 12 3.72 -3.48 8.88
CA VAL A 12 4.46 -4.53 8.17
C VAL A 12 5.63 -3.93 7.40
N LEU A 13 5.38 -2.90 6.58
CA LEU A 13 6.45 -2.24 5.82
C LEU A 13 7.47 -1.57 6.76
N SER A 14 7.02 -0.93 7.84
CA SER A 14 7.92 -0.28 8.79
C SER A 14 8.86 -1.27 9.48
N ARG A 15 8.36 -2.46 9.84
CA ARG A 15 9.16 -3.54 10.44
C ARG A 15 10.16 -4.11 9.44
N TYR A 16 9.74 -4.30 8.19
CA TYR A 16 10.61 -4.75 7.11
C TYR A 16 11.78 -3.79 6.89
N LEU A 17 11.50 -2.48 6.72
CA LEU A 17 12.54 -1.48 6.48
C LEU A 17 13.53 -1.37 7.65
N LYS A 18 13.06 -1.53 8.90
CA LYS A 18 13.93 -1.58 10.08
C LYS A 18 14.85 -2.79 10.07
N ALA A 19 14.32 -3.98 9.79
CA ALA A 19 15.11 -5.20 9.71
C ALA A 19 16.20 -5.10 8.63
N ALA A 20 15.85 -4.59 7.45
CA ALA A 20 16.81 -4.37 6.36
C ALA A 20 17.89 -3.33 6.71
N GLU A 21 17.54 -2.27 7.45
CA GLU A 21 18.50 -1.28 7.94
C GLU A 21 19.45 -1.87 9.01
N GLU A 22 18.93 -2.71 9.90
CA GLU A 22 19.73 -3.40 10.93
C GLU A 22 20.72 -4.41 10.31
N GLU A 23 20.29 -5.17 9.31
CA GLU A 23 21.14 -6.12 8.57
C GLU A 23 22.30 -5.41 7.87
N ARG A 24 22.04 -4.29 7.18
CA ARG A 24 23.09 -3.47 6.57
C ARG A 24 24.11 -2.94 7.59
N LYS A 25 23.65 -2.51 8.77
CA LYS A 25 24.54 -2.03 9.85
C LYS A 25 25.38 -3.17 10.44
N ALA A 26 24.84 -4.38 10.51
CA ALA A 26 25.59 -5.55 10.95
C ALA A 26 26.69 -5.93 9.94
N GLU A 27 26.38 -5.89 8.64
CA GLU A 27 27.35 -6.15 7.57
C GLU A 27 28.46 -5.10 7.54
N SER A 28 28.14 -3.81 7.70
CA SER A 28 29.16 -2.75 7.70
C SER A 28 30.13 -2.84 8.88
N ASN A 29 29.71 -3.41 10.02
CA ASN A 29 30.55 -3.60 11.19
C ASN A 29 31.48 -4.83 11.09
N SER A 30 31.28 -5.71 10.11
CA SER A 30 32.10 -6.90 9.88
C SER A 30 33.14 -6.75 8.76
N SER A 31 33.07 -5.67 7.97
CA SER A 31 33.94 -5.45 6.81
C SER A 31 34.91 -4.28 7.05
N GLU A 32 36.17 -4.59 7.35
CA GLU A 32 37.28 -3.66 7.16
C GLU A 32 37.44 -3.38 5.65
N LYS A 33 36.78 -2.35 5.09
CA LYS A 33 37.30 -1.55 3.95
C LYS A 33 36.41 -0.37 3.53
N MET A 34 37.06 0.79 3.54
CA MET A 34 36.91 2.00 2.71
C MET A 34 35.60 2.82 2.77
N PRO A 35 35.70 4.16 2.98
CA PRO A 35 34.56 5.05 2.95
C PRO A 35 34.29 5.46 1.49
N CYS A 36 33.54 4.66 0.76
CA CYS A 36 32.92 5.12 -0.48
C CYS A 36 31.43 4.82 -0.42
N GLY A 37 30.69 5.73 0.19
CA GLY A 37 29.24 5.68 0.21
C GLY A 37 28.75 7.09 0.47
N LYS A 38 28.05 7.67 -0.52
CA LYS A 38 27.24 8.88 -0.36
C LYS A 38 26.49 8.76 0.96
N GLU A 39 26.62 9.74 1.86
CA GLU A 39 25.80 9.80 3.08
C GLU A 39 24.33 9.73 2.67
N MET A 40 23.73 8.55 2.84
CA MET A 40 22.32 8.35 2.54
C MET A 40 21.54 9.20 3.54
N ARG A 41 20.70 10.10 3.06
CA ARG A 41 19.91 10.97 3.94
C ARG A 41 19.03 10.09 4.83
N ARG A 42 18.76 10.52 6.08
CA ARG A 42 17.95 9.76 7.06
C ARG A 42 16.56 9.35 6.55
N ASP A 43 16.07 10.03 5.52
CA ASP A 43 14.75 9.84 4.91
C ASP A 43 14.77 8.94 3.66
N GLU A 44 15.95 8.51 3.22
CA GLU A 44 16.14 7.60 2.09
C GLU A 44 16.39 6.18 2.62
N VAL A 45 15.88 5.18 1.88
CA VAL A 45 16.09 3.76 2.16
C VAL A 45 16.58 3.10 0.89
N ALA A 46 17.56 2.21 1.04
CA ALA A 46 18.00 1.37 -0.06
C ALA A 46 16.91 0.35 -0.39
N VAL A 47 16.56 0.27 -1.66
CA VAL A 47 15.53 -0.62 -2.18
C VAL A 47 16.20 -1.93 -2.58
N ASP A 48 15.98 -2.97 -1.79
CA ASP A 48 16.46 -4.32 -2.08
C ASP A 48 15.74 -4.96 -3.27
N ALA A 49 16.14 -6.18 -3.63
CA ALA A 49 15.56 -6.91 -4.75
C ALA A 49 14.04 -7.17 -4.60
N VAL A 50 13.55 -7.38 -3.37
CA VAL A 50 12.14 -7.67 -3.08
C VAL A 50 11.31 -6.40 -3.25
N LEU A 51 11.76 -5.28 -2.70
CA LEU A 51 11.11 -3.98 -2.88
C LEU A 51 11.18 -3.50 -4.34
N LYS A 52 12.27 -3.80 -5.05
CA LYS A 52 12.39 -3.49 -6.49
C LYS A 52 11.31 -4.22 -7.29
N ASP A 53 11.15 -5.52 -7.08
CA ASP A 53 10.15 -6.33 -7.79
C ASP A 53 8.71 -5.91 -7.43
N ALA A 54 8.47 -5.57 -6.15
CA ALA A 54 7.14 -5.22 -5.67
C ALA A 54 6.69 -3.79 -6.00
N LEU A 55 7.61 -2.81 -6.06
CA LEU A 55 7.27 -1.37 -6.10
C LEU A 55 7.66 -0.67 -7.39
N LEU A 56 8.58 -1.22 -8.18
CA LEU A 56 9.01 -0.59 -9.42
C LEU A 56 8.06 -0.96 -10.57
N THR A 57 7.85 0.00 -11.44
CA THR A 57 7.23 -0.25 -12.74
C THR A 57 8.17 -1.09 -13.62
N ARG A 58 7.63 -1.73 -14.66
CA ARG A 58 8.45 -2.52 -15.61
C ARG A 58 9.61 -1.72 -16.21
N ASP A 59 9.38 -0.44 -16.47
CA ASP A 59 10.38 0.45 -17.08
C ASP A 59 11.48 0.80 -16.08
N GLU A 60 11.11 1.14 -14.84
CA GLU A 60 12.08 1.40 -13.76
C GLU A 60 12.88 0.14 -13.39
N LEU A 61 12.25 -1.04 -13.39
CA LEU A 61 12.91 -2.30 -13.13
C LEU A 61 13.98 -2.58 -14.18
N ALA A 62 13.69 -2.32 -15.47
CA ALA A 62 14.64 -2.49 -16.57
C ALA A 62 15.86 -1.57 -16.43
N THR A 63 15.67 -0.33 -15.99
CA THR A 63 16.76 0.62 -15.72
C THR A 63 17.55 0.26 -14.46
N SER A 64 16.89 -0.29 -13.43
CA SER A 64 17.52 -0.64 -12.15
C SER A 64 18.49 -1.83 -12.24
N LYS A 65 18.36 -2.71 -13.25
CA LYS A 65 19.25 -3.87 -13.45
C LYS A 65 20.70 -3.50 -13.74
N GLY A 66 20.97 -2.23 -14.06
CA GLY A 66 22.33 -1.71 -14.30
C GLY A 66 22.92 -0.90 -13.14
N SER A 67 22.23 -0.73 -12.01
CA SER A 67 22.68 0.10 -10.89
C SER A 67 22.71 -0.68 -9.58
N GLU A 68 23.90 -0.78 -8.97
CA GLU A 68 24.15 -1.55 -7.74
C GLU A 68 23.43 -0.97 -6.51
N GLU A 69 23.14 0.33 -6.46
CA GLU A 69 22.43 0.95 -5.35
C GLU A 69 21.29 1.84 -5.83
N PHE A 70 20.05 1.38 -5.63
CA PHE A 70 18.84 2.15 -5.84
C PHE A 70 18.28 2.54 -4.47
N SER A 71 18.20 3.83 -4.17
CA SER A 71 17.58 4.35 -2.95
C SER A 71 16.32 5.14 -3.29
N MET A 72 15.36 5.14 -2.36
CA MET A 72 14.09 5.85 -2.50
C MET A 72 13.70 6.47 -1.16
N LYS A 73 12.96 7.58 -1.19
CA LYS A 73 12.43 8.20 0.03
C LYS A 73 11.42 7.28 0.71
N LYS A 74 11.44 7.22 2.05
CA LYS A 74 10.48 6.43 2.85
C LYS A 74 9.03 6.71 2.45
N GLU A 75 8.66 7.98 2.31
CA GLU A 75 7.31 8.41 1.93
C GLU A 75 6.89 7.89 0.55
N GLU A 76 7.83 7.84 -0.39
CA GLU A 76 7.58 7.32 -1.74
C GLU A 76 7.41 5.80 -1.71
N ILE A 77 8.22 5.07 -0.94
CA ILE A 77 8.05 3.62 -0.72
C ILE A 77 6.65 3.34 -0.13
N PHE A 78 6.22 4.10 0.88
CA PHE A 78 4.88 3.95 1.46
C PHE A 78 3.77 4.22 0.43
N SER A 79 3.92 5.26 -0.37
CA SER A 79 2.92 5.63 -1.39
C SER A 79 2.80 4.56 -2.47
N ARG A 80 3.94 4.05 -2.97
CA ARG A 80 3.99 2.97 -3.96
C ARG A 80 3.49 1.65 -3.38
N TRP A 81 3.82 1.35 -2.13
CA TRP A 81 3.30 0.17 -1.42
C TRP A 81 1.78 0.23 -1.33
N GLN A 82 1.22 1.37 -0.90
CA GLN A 82 -0.22 1.55 -0.83
C GLN A 82 -0.90 1.40 -2.20
N ALA A 83 -0.27 1.89 -3.27
CA ALA A 83 -0.78 1.76 -4.63
C ALA A 83 -0.69 0.32 -5.18
N ALA A 84 0.30 -0.46 -4.74
CA ALA A 84 0.48 -1.86 -5.13
C ALA A 84 -0.52 -2.81 -4.44
N LEU A 85 -1.02 -2.43 -3.26
CA LEU A 85 -2.05 -3.21 -2.54
C LEU A 85 -3.38 -3.20 -3.31
N GLN A 86 -4.02 -4.36 -3.36
CA GLN A 86 -5.34 -4.48 -3.97
C GLN A 86 -6.40 -3.79 -3.08
N PRO A 87 -7.25 -2.92 -3.65
CA PRO A 87 -8.30 -2.27 -2.87
C PRO A 87 -9.31 -3.30 -2.36
N CYS A 88 -9.77 -3.11 -1.14
CA CYS A 88 -10.84 -3.89 -0.53
C CYS A 88 -11.59 -3.03 0.50
N HIS A 89 -12.79 -3.45 0.87
CA HIS A 89 -13.61 -2.75 1.86
C HIS A 89 -14.46 -3.72 2.68
N VAL A 90 -14.91 -3.25 3.84
CA VAL A 90 -15.81 -3.94 4.75
C VAL A 90 -16.98 -3.01 5.05
N ILE A 91 -18.20 -3.54 5.04
CA ILE A 91 -19.39 -2.77 5.38
C ILE A 91 -19.69 -2.98 6.86
N VAL A 92 -19.57 -1.91 7.63
CA VAL A 92 -19.86 -1.92 9.07
C VAL A 92 -21.31 -1.47 9.28
N PRO A 93 -22.15 -2.28 9.97
CA PRO A 93 -23.52 -1.89 10.27
C PRO A 93 -23.59 -0.60 11.10
N ALA A 94 -24.61 0.22 10.85
CA ALA A 94 -24.86 1.40 11.68
C ALA A 94 -25.11 0.99 13.14
N GLY A 95 -24.48 1.70 14.08
CA GLY A 95 -24.56 1.39 15.51
C GLY A 95 -23.62 0.27 15.98
N ALA A 96 -22.74 -0.24 15.11
CA ALA A 96 -21.69 -1.15 15.51
C ALA A 96 -20.85 -0.59 16.68
N PRO A 97 -20.47 -1.43 17.65
CA PRO A 97 -19.63 -1.01 18.75
C PRO A 97 -18.23 -0.61 18.26
N LYS A 98 -17.56 0.32 18.96
CA LYS A 98 -16.23 0.81 18.57
C LYS A 98 -15.15 -0.28 18.52
N ASN A 99 -15.35 -1.34 19.30
CA ASN A 99 -14.49 -2.53 19.37
C ASN A 99 -15.04 -3.69 18.52
N LEU A 100 -15.87 -3.42 17.51
CA LEU A 100 -16.32 -4.45 16.59
C LEU A 100 -15.11 -5.10 15.93
N ASP A 101 -15.00 -6.41 16.09
CA ASP A 101 -13.98 -7.19 15.41
C ASP A 101 -14.31 -7.28 13.92
N VAL A 102 -13.66 -6.41 13.14
CA VAL A 102 -13.82 -6.34 11.68
C VAL A 102 -13.37 -7.61 10.96
N SER A 103 -12.58 -8.48 11.60
CA SER A 103 -12.13 -9.76 11.02
C SER A 103 -13.30 -10.75 10.83
N THR A 104 -14.37 -10.57 11.60
CA THR A 104 -15.60 -11.38 11.51
C THR A 104 -16.53 -10.95 10.36
N LEU A 105 -16.28 -9.77 9.79
CA LEU A 105 -17.12 -9.21 8.74
C LEU A 105 -16.69 -9.71 7.36
N LYS A 106 -17.66 -9.78 6.44
CA LYS A 106 -17.38 -10.15 5.05
C LYS A 106 -16.55 -9.06 4.38
N VAL A 107 -15.38 -9.43 3.88
CA VAL A 107 -14.52 -8.54 3.10
C VAL A 107 -14.92 -8.57 1.63
N HIS A 108 -15.05 -7.39 1.03
CA HIS A 108 -15.35 -7.19 -0.38
C HIS A 108 -14.08 -6.74 -1.12
N LYS A 109 -13.73 -7.45 -2.21
CA LYS A 109 -12.63 -7.07 -3.09
C LYS A 109 -13.04 -5.91 -3.99
N GLY A 110 -12.12 -4.99 -4.25
CA GLY A 110 -12.35 -3.78 -5.04
C GLY A 110 -12.74 -2.57 -4.21
N THR A 111 -12.87 -1.44 -4.89
CA THR A 111 -13.34 -0.19 -4.30
C THR A 111 -14.80 -0.32 -3.85
N CYS A 112 -15.19 0.44 -2.82
CA CYS A 112 -16.59 0.49 -2.39
C CYS A 112 -17.42 1.13 -3.51
N PRO A 113 -18.38 0.42 -4.12
CA PRO A 113 -19.22 1.02 -5.14
C PRO A 113 -20.08 2.12 -4.51
N PRO A 114 -20.23 3.28 -5.18
CA PRO A 114 -21.16 4.28 -4.72
C PRO A 114 -22.60 3.80 -4.92
N VAL A 115 -23.49 4.13 -3.99
CA VAL A 115 -24.94 3.95 -4.17
C VAL A 115 -25.40 4.92 -5.26
N LYS A 116 -25.95 4.40 -6.34
CA LYS A 116 -26.49 5.17 -7.45
C LYS A 116 -27.99 5.34 -7.26
N ILE A 117 -28.41 6.60 -7.14
CA ILE A 117 -29.82 6.98 -7.08
C ILE A 117 -30.15 7.68 -8.40
N SER A 118 -31.09 7.14 -9.15
CA SER A 118 -31.60 7.76 -10.37
C SER A 118 -33.11 7.84 -10.36
N VAL A 119 -33.66 8.78 -11.12
CA VAL A 119 -35.11 8.94 -11.28
C VAL A 119 -35.46 8.75 -12.75
N GLU A 120 -36.44 7.91 -13.01
CA GLU A 120 -36.98 7.65 -14.33
C GLU A 120 -38.42 8.18 -14.39
N ASP A 121 -38.67 9.06 -15.35
CA ASP A 121 -40.01 9.55 -15.64
C ASP A 121 -40.76 8.55 -16.51
N ARG A 122 -41.92 8.11 -16.02
CA ARG A 122 -42.86 7.29 -16.79
C ARG A 122 -44.15 8.04 -17.07
N PHE A 123 -44.86 7.59 -18.11
CA PHE A 123 -46.12 8.18 -18.56
C PHE A 123 -46.01 9.68 -18.88
N GLY A 124 -44.92 10.08 -19.56
CA GLY A 124 -44.70 11.48 -19.96
C GLY A 124 -44.54 12.44 -18.79
N GLY A 125 -43.84 12.03 -17.73
CA GLY A 125 -43.54 12.87 -16.55
C GLY A 125 -44.62 12.86 -15.45
N ARG A 126 -45.66 12.04 -15.58
CA ARG A 126 -46.74 11.98 -14.57
C ARG A 126 -46.46 11.00 -13.43
N LYS A 127 -45.48 10.12 -13.58
CA LYS A 127 -45.01 9.19 -12.54
C LYS A 127 -43.50 9.18 -12.52
N HIS A 128 -42.92 9.25 -11.33
CA HIS A 128 -41.48 9.18 -11.12
C HIS A 128 -41.16 7.85 -10.45
N ILE A 129 -40.16 7.13 -10.97
CA ILE A 129 -39.63 5.91 -10.35
C ILE A 129 -38.20 6.20 -9.90
N THR A 130 -37.96 6.03 -8.60
CA THR A 130 -36.60 6.12 -8.05
C THR A 130 -35.95 4.74 -8.09
N HIS A 131 -34.83 4.63 -8.79
CA HIS A 131 -33.97 3.46 -8.79
C HIS A 131 -32.83 3.69 -7.81
N VAL A 132 -32.58 2.70 -6.94
CA VAL A 132 -31.45 2.70 -6.00
C VAL A 132 -30.66 1.42 -6.27
N VAL A 133 -29.43 1.56 -6.75
CA VAL A 133 -28.55 0.46 -7.19
C VAL A 133 -27.15 0.62 -6.60
#